data_AF-A0A6A6PKZ4-F1
#
_entry.id   AF-A0A6A6PKZ4-F1
#
_cell.length_a   1.000
_cell.length_b   1.000
_cell.length_c   1.000
_cell.angle_alpha   90.00
_cell.angle_beta   90.00
_cell.angle_gamma   90.00
#
_symmetry.space_group_name_H-M   'P 1'
#
loop_
_entity.id
_entity.type
_entity.pdbx_description
1 polymer ?
#
loop_
_entity_poly.entity_id
_entity_poly.type
_entity_poly.pdbx_seq_one_letter_code
_entity_poly.pdbx_strand_id
1 'polypeptide(L)'
;MSTHATTTMVEGKAQPYTFDLGHLLCNDPNPLAPLPEESKEAVLAATARDCAQALINQLLTVCPISRAPDDGNLQLTVPPPDTQLPREKPVPKEKEKTRWAKFAEKKGIKAKRKDGKLVYDEAKGDWVPKYGYKGKKTDAGDNWLVEVDEKAERERNDVADGARKKAKKQR
;
A
#
# COMPACT_ATOMS: atom_id res chain seq x y z
N MET A 1 -2.10 20.70 12.82
CA MET A 1 -3.54 21.04 12.91
C MET A 1 -4.04 20.34 14.17
N SER A 2 -4.35 21.13 15.20
CA SER A 2 -4.70 20.64 16.53
C SER A 2 -6.07 19.97 16.49
N THR A 3 -6.14 18.65 16.72
CA THR A 3 -7.41 17.95 16.91
C THR A 3 -7.87 18.21 18.34
N HIS A 4 -8.98 18.94 18.47
CA HIS A 4 -9.57 19.25 19.76
C HIS A 4 -10.17 17.98 20.36
N ALA A 5 -9.80 17.65 21.60
CA ALA A 5 -10.50 16.64 22.39
C ALA A 5 -11.96 17.07 22.54
N THR A 6 -12.87 16.39 21.84
CA THR A 6 -14.30 16.67 21.96
C THR A 6 -14.73 16.28 23.36
N THR A 7 -14.95 17.30 24.19
CA THR A 7 -15.30 17.15 25.61
C THR A 7 -16.81 17.25 25.74
N THR A 8 -17.45 16.20 26.26
CA THR A 8 -18.91 16.20 26.49
C THR A 8 -19.17 16.15 27.99
N MET A 9 -19.86 17.17 28.50
CA MET A 9 -20.32 17.21 29.88
C MET A 9 -21.46 16.19 30.05
N VAL A 10 -21.33 15.24 30.97
CA VAL A 10 -22.41 14.33 31.33
C VAL A 10 -22.95 14.74 32.69
N GLU A 11 -24.27 14.86 32.78
CA GLU A 11 -24.97 15.25 34.02
C GLU A 11 -24.57 14.34 35.19
N GLY A 12 -24.17 14.96 36.30
CA GLY A 12 -23.85 14.26 37.55
C GLY A 12 -22.38 13.88 37.76
N LYS A 13 -21.48 14.11 36.79
CA LYS A 13 -20.03 13.89 36.99
C LYS A 13 -19.24 15.19 37.10
N ALA A 14 -18.25 15.22 37.99
CA ALA A 14 -17.47 16.42 38.32
C ALA A 14 -16.51 16.81 37.20
N GLN A 15 -15.92 15.82 36.54
CA GLN A 15 -15.04 15.99 35.38
C GLN A 15 -15.69 15.41 34.12
N PRO A 16 -15.54 16.06 32.96
CA PRO A 16 -16.12 15.56 31.72
C PRO A 16 -15.38 14.33 31.20
N TYR A 17 -16.09 13.50 30.43
CA TYR A 17 -15.47 12.42 29.69
C TYR A 17 -14.63 12.97 28.53
N THR A 18 -13.54 12.25 28.23
CA THR A 18 -12.76 12.48 27.01
C THR A 18 -12.88 11.25 26.11
N PHE A 19 -12.84 11.46 24.80
CA PHE A 19 -13.11 10.42 23.82
C PHE A 19 -12.00 10.31 22.78
N ASP A 20 -11.65 9.08 22.41
CA ASP A 20 -10.90 8.76 21.19
C ASP A 20 -11.78 7.87 20.32
N LEU A 21 -12.60 8.51 19.49
CA LEU A 21 -13.59 7.83 18.66
C LEU A 21 -12.95 6.94 17.58
N GLY A 22 -11.70 7.24 17.17
CA GLY A 22 -10.98 6.39 16.23
C GLY A 22 -10.61 5.03 16.82
N HIS A 23 -10.47 4.95 18.16
CA HIS A 23 -10.30 3.69 18.90
C HIS A 23 -11.56 3.22 19.62
N LEU A 24 -12.72 3.86 19.38
CA LEU A 24 -13.98 3.60 20.09
C LEU A 24 -13.80 3.64 21.62
N LEU A 25 -13.04 4.62 22.10
CA LEU A 25 -12.58 4.70 23.49
C LEU A 25 -13.21 5.89 24.21
N CYS A 26 -13.64 5.67 25.45
CA CYS A 26 -14.13 6.68 26.38
C CYS A 26 -13.28 6.63 27.65
N ASN A 27 -12.68 7.75 28.05
CA ASN A 27 -11.95 7.87 29.30
C ASN A 27 -12.79 8.64 30.32
N ASP A 28 -13.00 8.01 31.47
CA ASP A 28 -13.56 8.63 32.67
C ASP A 28 -12.42 9.05 33.61
N PRO A 29 -12.11 10.36 33.74
CA PRO A 29 -11.12 10.82 34.70
C PRO A 29 -11.64 10.86 36.14
N ASN A 30 -12.95 10.68 36.36
CA ASN A 30 -13.53 10.76 37.69
C ASN A 30 -13.05 9.59 38.57
N PRO A 31 -12.81 9.81 39.88
CA PRO A 31 -12.43 8.74 40.80
C PRO A 31 -13.49 7.64 40.86
N LEU A 32 -13.04 6.39 40.82
CA LEU A 32 -13.93 5.25 41.00
C LEU A 32 -14.49 5.26 42.43
N ALA A 33 -15.79 4.97 42.56
CA ALA A 33 -16.41 4.79 43.87
C ALA A 33 -15.74 3.64 44.64
N PRO A 34 -15.81 3.64 45.98
CA PRO A 34 -15.33 2.51 46.78
C PRO A 34 -15.89 1.18 46.27
N LEU A 35 -15.07 0.13 46.31
CA LEU A 35 -15.41 -1.20 45.82
C LEU A 35 -15.50 -2.21 46.98
N PRO A 36 -16.62 -2.28 47.72
CA PRO A 36 -16.85 -3.34 48.69
C PRO A 36 -16.91 -4.69 47.98
N GLU A 37 -16.37 -5.76 48.59
CA GLU A 37 -16.36 -7.12 48.02
C GLU A 37 -17.76 -7.55 47.54
N GLU A 38 -18.79 -7.25 48.35
CA GLU A 38 -20.18 -7.64 48.14
C GLU A 38 -20.87 -6.94 46.95
N SER A 39 -20.45 -5.71 46.63
CA SER A 39 -21.10 -4.88 45.60
C SER A 39 -20.18 -4.44 44.46
N LYS A 40 -18.92 -4.91 44.47
CA LYS A 40 -17.88 -4.58 43.49
C LYS A 40 -18.36 -4.69 42.04
N GLU A 41 -18.93 -5.83 41.68
CA GLU A 41 -19.40 -6.08 40.30
C GLU A 41 -20.54 -5.13 39.91
N ALA A 42 -21.46 -4.83 40.84
CA ALA A 42 -22.55 -3.89 40.59
C ALA A 42 -22.02 -2.45 40.38
N VAL A 43 -21.03 -2.02 41.16
CA VAL A 43 -20.41 -0.69 41.03
C VAL A 43 -19.64 -0.58 39.71
N LEU A 44 -18.87 -1.61 39.34
CA LEU A 44 -18.13 -1.64 38.08
C LEU A 44 -19.08 -1.65 36.88
N ALA A 45 -20.12 -2.47 36.91
CA ALA A 45 -21.12 -2.54 35.84
C ALA A 45 -21.88 -1.22 35.68
N ALA A 46 -22.26 -0.57 36.78
CA ALA A 46 -22.90 0.75 36.72
C ALA A 46 -21.98 1.80 36.09
N THR A 47 -20.71 1.84 36.51
CA THR A 47 -19.71 2.77 35.96
C THR A 47 -19.45 2.51 34.47
N ALA A 48 -19.27 1.24 34.08
CA ALA A 48 -19.05 0.85 32.69
C ALA A 48 -20.26 1.18 31.81
N ARG A 49 -21.49 0.97 32.32
CA ARG A 49 -22.74 1.33 31.64
C ARG A 49 -22.79 2.84 31.35
N ASP A 50 -22.43 3.68 32.31
CA ASP A 50 -22.40 5.13 32.13
C ASP A 50 -21.40 5.55 31.06
N CYS A 51 -20.19 4.97 31.08
CA CYS A 51 -19.16 5.23 30.07
C CYS A 51 -19.60 4.76 28.67
N ALA A 52 -20.21 3.57 28.57
CA ALA A 52 -20.72 3.03 27.32
C ALA A 52 -21.87 3.86 26.74
N GLN A 53 -22.79 4.32 27.60
CA GLN A 53 -23.87 5.21 27.19
C GLN A 53 -23.32 6.52 26.62
N ALA A 54 -22.35 7.13 27.30
CA ALA A 54 -21.69 8.35 26.83
C ALA A 54 -20.97 8.13 25.49
N LEU A 55 -20.27 7.00 25.33
CA LEU A 55 -19.58 6.64 24.08
C LEU A 55 -20.57 6.48 22.91
N ILE A 56 -21.66 5.73 23.10
CA ILE A 56 -22.67 5.51 22.05
C ILE A 56 -23.34 6.83 21.67
N ASN A 57 -23.71 7.65 22.67
CA ASN A 57 -24.29 8.97 22.41
C ASN A 57 -23.35 9.84 21.57
N GLN A 58 -22.06 9.83 21.88
CA GLN A 58 -21.07 10.60 21.14
C GLN A 58 -20.88 10.10 19.71
N LEU A 59 -20.80 8.77 19.52
CA LEU A 59 -20.69 8.15 18.19
C LEU A 59 -21.88 8.50 17.30
N LEU A 60 -23.10 8.37 17.82
CA LEU A 60 -24.31 8.59 17.03
C LEU A 60 -24.61 10.08 16.77
N THR A 61 -24.05 10.98 17.58
CA THR A 61 -24.27 12.43 17.46
C THR A 61 -23.21 13.11 16.58
N VAL A 62 -21.94 12.70 16.70
CA VAL A 62 -20.82 13.40 16.07
C VAL A 62 -20.36 12.72 14.77
N CYS A 63 -20.46 11.39 14.66
CA CYS A 63 -19.99 10.70 13.47
C CYS A 63 -21.03 10.75 12.35
N PRO A 64 -20.65 11.15 11.12
CA PRO A 64 -21.54 11.10 9.96
C PRO A 64 -22.01 9.67 9.68
N ILE A 65 -23.32 9.50 9.49
CA ILE A 65 -23.95 8.23 9.14
C ILE A 65 -24.16 8.20 7.62
N SER A 66 -23.60 7.20 6.95
CA SER A 66 -23.77 6.96 5.51
C SER A 66 -24.23 5.53 5.22
N ARG A 67 -24.89 5.32 4.08
CA ARG A 67 -25.16 3.96 3.58
C ARG A 67 -24.11 3.55 2.57
N ALA A 68 -23.64 2.32 2.69
CA ALA A 68 -22.66 1.77 1.76
C ALA A 68 -23.30 1.58 0.36
N PRO A 69 -22.63 1.97 -0.74
CA PRO A 69 -23.21 1.88 -2.09
C PRO A 69 -23.38 0.44 -2.60
N ASP A 70 -22.61 -0.50 -2.06
CA ASP A 70 -22.52 -1.90 -2.48
C ASP A 70 -23.60 -2.78 -1.84
N ASP A 71 -23.74 -2.73 -0.52
CA ASP A 71 -24.66 -3.60 0.24
C ASP A 71 -25.82 -2.86 0.92
N GLY A 72 -25.82 -1.53 0.90
CA GLY A 72 -26.85 -0.69 1.53
C GLY A 72 -26.76 -0.60 3.06
N ASN A 73 -25.73 -1.17 3.69
CA ASN A 73 -25.57 -1.19 5.14
C ASN A 73 -25.28 0.20 5.72
N LEU A 74 -25.76 0.43 6.94
CA LEU A 74 -25.53 1.68 7.67
C LEU A 74 -24.13 1.69 8.28
N GLN A 75 -23.33 2.71 7.98
CA GLN A 75 -21.96 2.84 8.43
C GLN A 75 -21.74 4.20 9.10
N LEU A 76 -20.94 4.20 10.18
CA LEU A 76 -20.47 5.41 10.85
C LEU A 76 -19.08 5.76 10.31
N THR A 77 -18.89 7.01 9.89
CA THR A 77 -17.57 7.54 9.55
C THR A 77 -16.89 8.02 10.83
N VAL A 78 -15.97 7.21 11.35
CA VAL A 78 -15.18 7.56 12.54
C VAL A 78 -13.98 8.44 12.19
N PRO A 79 -13.57 9.38 13.06
CA PRO A 79 -12.36 10.17 12.86
C PRO A 79 -11.09 9.31 12.98
N PRO A 80 -9.94 9.82 12.51
CA PRO A 80 -8.67 9.14 12.74
C PRO A 80 -8.39 9.00 14.25
N PRO A 81 -7.70 7.93 14.68
CA PRO A 81 -7.39 7.74 16.09
C PRO A 81 -6.44 8.82 16.63
N ASP A 82 -6.75 9.33 17.83
CA ASP A 82 -5.96 10.40 18.48
C ASP A 82 -4.79 9.82 19.30
N THR A 83 -5.01 8.66 19.94
CA THR A 83 -3.98 8.01 20.75
C THR A 83 -2.87 7.46 19.87
N GLN A 84 -1.67 8.03 19.98
CA GLN A 84 -0.50 7.57 19.23
C GLN A 84 0.05 6.27 19.81
N LEU A 85 -0.15 5.17 19.08
CA LEU A 85 0.39 3.86 19.43
C LEU A 85 1.76 3.61 18.77
N PRO A 86 2.70 2.93 19.45
CA PRO A 86 3.98 2.59 18.86
C PRO A 86 3.79 1.64 17.68
N ARG A 87 4.52 1.89 16.58
CA ARG A 87 4.51 1.01 15.42
C ARG A 87 5.21 -0.31 15.74
N GLU A 88 4.64 -1.42 15.28
CA GLU A 88 5.28 -2.74 15.33
C GLU A 88 6.59 -2.77 14.52
N LYS A 89 6.57 -2.13 13.34
CA LYS A 89 7.69 -2.13 12.38
C LYS A 89 8.20 -0.72 12.11
N PRO A 90 9.52 -0.55 11.94
CA PRO A 90 10.09 0.73 11.56
C PRO A 90 9.50 1.20 10.23
N VAL A 91 9.50 2.52 10.04
CA VAL A 91 9.07 3.11 8.77
C VAL A 91 9.95 2.53 7.65
N PRO A 92 9.36 2.07 6.52
CA PRO A 92 10.13 1.58 5.40
C PRO A 92 11.18 2.60 4.99
N LYS A 93 12.45 2.20 5.00
CA LYS A 93 13.54 3.08 4.57
C LYS A 93 13.32 3.48 3.11
N GLU A 94 13.68 4.71 2.78
CA GLU A 94 13.67 5.16 1.40
C GLU A 94 14.54 4.22 0.55
N LYS A 95 14.02 3.84 -0.62
CA LYS A 95 14.74 2.94 -1.51
C LYS A 95 16.01 3.64 -1.98
N GLU A 96 17.16 3.09 -1.61
CA GLU A 96 18.44 3.60 -2.09
C GLU A 96 18.46 3.63 -3.62
N LYS A 97 18.86 4.77 -4.18
CA LYS A 97 18.99 4.91 -5.64
C LYS A 97 20.00 3.90 -6.15
N THR A 98 19.57 3.05 -7.08
CA THR A 98 20.47 2.11 -7.76
C THR A 98 21.56 2.84 -8.53
N ARG A 99 22.67 2.18 -8.85
CA ARG A 99 23.76 2.77 -9.66
C ARG A 99 23.23 3.34 -10.99
N TRP A 100 22.30 2.65 -11.63
CA TRP A 100 21.64 3.13 -12.85
C TRP A 100 20.79 4.37 -12.59
N ALA A 101 20.01 4.42 -11.50
CA ALA A 101 19.20 5.60 -11.17
C ALA A 101 20.08 6.84 -10.93
N LYS A 102 21.20 6.68 -10.20
CA LYS A 102 22.19 7.76 -9.99
C LYS A 102 22.79 8.23 -11.33
N PHE A 103 23.12 7.29 -12.23
CA PHE A 103 23.63 7.62 -13.55
C PHE A 103 22.59 8.33 -14.42
N ALA A 104 21.36 7.82 -14.45
CA ALA A 104 20.26 8.39 -15.22
C ALA A 104 19.94 9.81 -14.76
N GLU A 105 19.92 10.06 -13.45
CA GLU A 105 19.73 11.39 -12.87
C GLU A 105 20.88 12.33 -13.26
N LYS A 106 22.15 11.92 -13.10
CA LYS A 106 23.32 12.72 -13.49
C LYS A 106 23.36 13.05 -14.98
N LYS A 107 22.85 12.15 -15.83
CA LYS A 107 22.80 12.31 -17.29
C LYS A 107 21.48 12.92 -17.80
N GLY A 108 20.52 13.20 -16.92
CA GLY A 108 19.20 13.69 -17.33
C GLY A 108 18.39 12.70 -18.17
N ILE A 109 18.68 11.40 -18.08
CA ILE A 109 17.98 10.35 -18.81
C ILE A 109 16.60 10.14 -18.18
N LYS A 110 15.56 10.62 -18.85
CA LYS A 110 14.17 10.39 -18.44
C LYS A 110 13.79 8.93 -18.69
N ALA A 111 13.00 8.36 -17.78
CA ALA A 111 12.43 7.04 -17.99
C ALA A 111 11.58 7.05 -19.27
N LYS A 112 11.80 6.05 -20.14
CA LYS A 112 10.95 5.86 -21.31
C LYS A 112 9.53 5.53 -20.87
N ARG A 113 8.54 5.99 -21.64
CA ARG A 113 7.16 5.55 -21.46
C ARG A 113 7.09 4.03 -21.58
N LYS A 114 6.27 3.41 -20.75
CA LYS A 114 6.01 1.97 -20.84
C LYS A 114 5.09 1.71 -22.02
N ASP A 115 5.65 1.79 -23.22
CA ASP A 115 4.96 1.34 -24.42
C ASP A 115 4.79 -0.18 -24.31
N GLY A 116 3.56 -0.66 -24.45
CA GLY A 116 3.15 -2.03 -24.12
C GLY A 116 3.99 -3.15 -24.75
N LYS A 117 3.62 -4.39 -24.43
CA LYS A 117 4.42 -5.57 -24.78
C LYS A 117 4.52 -5.84 -26.29
N LEU A 118 3.60 -5.33 -27.10
CA LEU A 118 3.52 -5.62 -28.54
C LEU A 118 4.31 -4.61 -29.39
N VAL A 119 4.85 -5.10 -30.51
CA VAL A 119 5.46 -4.32 -31.60
C VAL A 119 4.94 -4.87 -32.91
N TYR A 120 4.60 -3.97 -33.82
CA TYR A 120 4.19 -4.35 -35.16
C TYR A 120 5.37 -4.95 -35.95
N ASP A 121 5.13 -6.08 -36.60
CA ASP A 121 6.07 -6.74 -37.47
C ASP A 121 5.65 -6.60 -38.93
N GLU A 122 6.32 -5.71 -39.66
CA GLU A 122 5.97 -5.36 -41.05
C GLU A 122 6.07 -6.54 -42.01
N ALA A 123 6.91 -7.54 -41.71
CA ALA A 123 7.07 -8.74 -42.54
C ALA A 123 5.88 -9.71 -42.43
N LYS A 124 5.23 -9.75 -41.26
CA LYS A 124 4.08 -10.63 -40.99
C LYS A 124 2.75 -9.89 -41.04
N GLY A 125 2.77 -8.56 -41.02
CA GLY A 125 1.58 -7.72 -40.95
C GLY A 125 0.88 -7.72 -39.60
N ASP A 126 1.50 -8.30 -38.55
CA ASP A 126 0.88 -8.63 -37.27
C ASP A 126 1.59 -7.98 -36.07
N TRP A 127 0.86 -7.85 -34.95
CA TRP A 127 1.42 -7.41 -33.67
C TRP A 127 2.07 -8.56 -32.92
N VAL A 128 3.39 -8.51 -32.78
CA VAL A 128 4.20 -9.55 -32.15
C VAL A 128 4.78 -9.03 -30.82
N PRO A 129 4.86 -9.84 -29.75
CA PRO A 129 5.45 -9.41 -28.49
C PRO A 129 6.95 -9.05 -28.63
N LYS A 130 7.38 -7.97 -27.99
CA LYS A 130 8.78 -7.52 -27.86
C LYS A 130 9.68 -8.58 -27.21
N TYR A 131 9.13 -9.34 -26.27
CA TYR A 131 9.80 -10.38 -25.49
C TYR A 131 8.77 -11.43 -25.02
N GLY A 132 9.22 -12.67 -24.80
CA GLY A 132 8.37 -13.81 -24.40
C GLY A 132 8.16 -14.83 -25.52
N TYR A 133 7.08 -15.63 -25.42
CA TYR A 133 6.74 -16.65 -26.41
C TYR A 133 6.53 -16.04 -27.81
N LYS A 134 7.20 -16.60 -28.83
CA LYS A 134 7.25 -16.08 -30.21
C LYS A 134 7.54 -14.58 -30.28
N GLY A 135 8.48 -14.10 -29.47
CA GLY A 135 8.84 -12.70 -29.47
C GLY A 135 9.65 -12.30 -30.70
N LYS A 136 9.60 -11.03 -31.12
CA LYS A 136 10.32 -10.52 -32.29
C LYS A 136 11.83 -10.87 -32.33
N LYS A 137 12.45 -11.09 -31.16
CA LYS A 137 13.87 -11.47 -31.04
C LYS A 137 14.15 -12.98 -31.19
N THR A 138 13.16 -13.86 -31.04
CA THR A 138 13.34 -15.30 -31.29
C THR A 138 13.28 -15.60 -32.78
N ASP A 139 12.47 -14.84 -33.53
CA ASP A 139 12.32 -15.01 -34.98
C ASP A 139 13.62 -14.76 -35.75
N ALA A 140 14.47 -13.84 -35.27
CA ALA A 140 15.79 -13.58 -35.88
C ALA A 140 16.78 -14.77 -35.79
N GLY A 141 16.50 -15.78 -34.97
CA GLY A 141 17.26 -17.03 -34.90
C GLY A 141 16.61 -18.19 -35.67
N ASP A 142 15.44 -17.97 -36.26
CA ASP A 142 14.66 -18.98 -37.00
C ASP A 142 14.68 -18.69 -38.52
N ASN A 143 15.53 -17.76 -38.95
CA ASN A 143 15.74 -17.46 -40.36
C ASN A 143 16.48 -18.61 -41.04
N TRP A 144 15.93 -19.07 -42.17
CA TRP A 144 16.49 -20.16 -42.97
C TRP A 144 17.82 -19.80 -43.66
N LEU A 145 18.13 -18.51 -43.81
CA LEU A 145 19.38 -18.00 -44.35
C LEU A 145 19.88 -16.84 -43.47
N VAL A 146 21.14 -16.91 -43.07
CA VAL A 146 21.82 -15.85 -42.32
C VAL A 146 23.06 -15.47 -43.09
N GLU A 147 23.14 -14.23 -43.55
CA GLU A 147 24.34 -13.69 -44.19
C GLU A 147 25.50 -13.66 -43.18
N VAL A 148 26.64 -14.21 -43.60
CA VAL A 148 27.87 -14.25 -42.82
C VAL A 148 28.86 -13.24 -43.40
N ASP A 149 29.49 -12.45 -42.54
CA ASP A 149 30.60 -11.59 -42.92
C ASP A 149 31.87 -12.46 -43.00
N GLU A 150 32.38 -12.66 -44.22
CA GLU A 150 33.52 -13.53 -44.53
C GLU A 150 34.78 -13.20 -43.71
N LYS A 151 34.96 -11.93 -43.34
CA LYS A 151 36.10 -11.49 -42.53
C LYS A 151 35.94 -11.94 -41.07
N ALA A 152 34.73 -11.86 -40.53
CA ALA A 152 34.42 -12.24 -39.16
C ALA A 152 34.36 -13.77 -38.96
N GLU A 153 34.03 -14.52 -40.01
CA GLU A 153 34.07 -16.00 -40.02
C GLU A 153 35.51 -16.52 -40.04
N ARG A 154 36.39 -15.91 -40.85
CA ARG A 154 37.80 -16.32 -40.93
C ARG A 154 38.56 -16.14 -39.62
N GLU A 155 38.15 -15.19 -38.78
CA GLU A 155 38.69 -14.95 -37.44
C GLU A 155 38.02 -15.80 -36.33
N ARG A 156 36.83 -16.37 -36.59
CA ARG A 156 36.07 -17.17 -35.59
C ARG A 156 35.97 -18.63 -36.01
N ASN A 157 36.60 -19.49 -35.22
CA ASN A 157 36.48 -20.95 -35.34
C ASN A 157 35.12 -21.52 -34.85
N ASP A 158 34.06 -20.69 -34.77
CA ASP A 158 32.74 -21.01 -34.20
C ASP A 158 31.63 -20.59 -35.18
N VAL A 159 30.64 -21.46 -35.40
CA VAL A 159 29.45 -21.20 -36.24
C VAL A 159 28.69 -19.95 -35.72
N ALA A 160 28.34 -19.01 -36.61
CA ALA A 160 27.81 -17.68 -36.27
C ALA A 160 26.60 -17.67 -35.30
N ASP A 161 25.74 -18.70 -35.36
CA ASP A 161 24.58 -18.86 -34.47
C ASP A 161 24.98 -19.14 -33.00
N GLY A 162 26.02 -19.97 -32.81
CA GLY A 162 26.58 -20.29 -31.50
C GLY A 162 27.18 -19.08 -30.80
N ALA A 163 27.84 -18.19 -31.56
CA ALA A 163 28.41 -16.95 -31.04
C ALA A 163 27.34 -15.96 -30.52
N ARG A 164 26.22 -15.81 -31.25
CA ARG A 164 25.09 -14.97 -30.84
C ARG A 164 24.41 -15.50 -29.58
N LYS A 165 24.22 -16.83 -29.49
CA LYS A 165 23.68 -17.50 -28.28
C LYS A 165 24.60 -17.34 -27.07
N LYS A 166 25.91 -17.52 -27.23
CA LYS A 166 26.91 -17.32 -26.17
C LYS A 166 26.92 -15.88 -25.65
N ALA A 167 26.93 -14.89 -26.53
CA ALA A 167 26.92 -13.47 -26.14
C ALA A 167 25.63 -13.05 -25.40
N LYS A 168 24.49 -13.66 -25.73
CA LYS A 168 23.22 -13.43 -25.01
C LYS A 168 23.24 -14.01 -23.60
N LYS A 169 23.90 -15.14 -23.38
CA LYS A 169 23.97 -15.80 -22.06
C LYS A 169 24.88 -15.05 -21.07
N GLN A 170 25.83 -14.27 -21.58
CA GLN A 170 26.79 -13.51 -20.78
C GLN A 170 26.30 -12.12 -20.32
N ARG A 171 25.15 -11.66 -20.82
CA ARG A 171 24.54 -10.36 -20.50
C ARG A 171 23.35 -10.52 -19.56
#